data_AF-A0A6G6K2Q0-F1
#
_entry.id   AF-A0A6G6K2Q0-F1
#
_cell.length_a   1.000
_cell.length_b   1.000
_cell.length_c   1.000
_cell.angle_alpha   90.00
_cell.angle_beta   90.00
_cell.angle_gamma   90.00
#
_symmetry.space_group_name_H-M   'P 1'
#
loop_
_entity.id
_entity.type
_entity.pdbx_description
1 polymer ?
#
loop_
_entity_poly.entity_id
_entity_poly.type
_entity_poly.pdbx_seq_one_letter_code
_entity_poly.pdbx_strand_id
1 'polypeptide(L)'
;MHTSSPVYSAGSWLAIMAICASITYAGGFFVATDRAMSQLKEREATWEAQARASRSREDKLSRELAVLNVKLTDKDEEMTNLRKKVESLTTDLQRVTTTAQKDKDDKEAEISLLEEALTSKAERAAQLYREVARRTAMAVDSFDLQSPLSIEQVVTAKNAFHDIQHEVAAGNFKGLALTNGYQRLKTIFENPDLEGLSAGYDAVKEGAR
;
A
#
# COMPACT_ATOMS: atom_id res chain seq x y z
N MET A 1 -69.92 84.82 101.02
CA MET A 1 -68.49 85.15 100.90
C MET A 1 -67.74 83.91 100.49
N HIS A 2 -67.07 83.98 99.34
CA HIS A 2 -66.23 82.95 98.74
C HIS A 2 -65.04 82.57 99.62
N THR A 3 -64.62 81.31 99.56
CA THR A 3 -63.27 80.91 99.13
C THR A 3 -63.26 79.42 98.76
N SER A 4 -63.40 79.14 97.47
CA SER A 4 -63.16 77.81 96.89
C SER A 4 -61.65 77.57 96.85
N SER A 5 -61.18 76.56 97.58
CA SER A 5 -59.78 76.15 97.64
C SER A 5 -59.33 75.45 96.34
N PRO A 6 -58.27 75.93 95.65
CA PRO A 6 -57.82 75.40 94.36
C PRO A 6 -56.71 74.33 94.52
N VAL A 7 -56.79 73.47 95.54
CA VAL A 7 -55.68 72.54 95.88
C VAL A 7 -55.80 71.17 95.17
N TYR A 8 -56.90 70.87 94.48
CA TYR A 8 -57.12 69.58 93.78
C TYR A 8 -56.77 69.57 92.27
N SER A 9 -56.29 70.68 91.71
CA SER A 9 -56.09 70.84 90.26
C SER A 9 -54.71 70.33 89.77
N ALA A 10 -53.63 70.61 90.49
CA ALA A 10 -52.27 70.37 90.00
C ALA A 10 -51.87 68.87 89.99
N GLY A 11 -52.28 68.10 91.00
CA GLY A 11 -51.95 66.67 91.10
C GLY A 11 -52.66 65.81 90.04
N SER A 12 -53.91 66.13 89.75
CA SER A 12 -54.73 65.44 88.74
C SER A 12 -54.19 65.66 87.33
N TRP A 13 -53.69 66.86 87.03
CA TRP A 13 -53.11 67.18 85.72
C TRP A 13 -51.76 66.48 85.49
N LEU A 14 -50.92 66.38 86.53
CA LEU A 14 -49.67 65.61 86.46
C LEU A 14 -49.91 64.11 86.25
N ALA A 15 -50.94 63.54 86.88
CA ALA A 15 -51.32 62.15 86.66
C ALA A 15 -51.79 61.90 85.21
N ILE A 16 -52.57 62.81 84.63
CA ILE A 16 -53.00 62.73 83.23
C ILE A 16 -51.80 62.83 82.29
N MET A 17 -50.87 63.76 82.53
CA MET A 17 -49.66 63.89 81.71
C MET A 17 -48.75 62.66 81.82
N ALA A 18 -48.64 62.04 83.01
CA ALA A 18 -47.91 60.79 83.19
C ALA A 18 -48.56 59.60 82.46
N ILE A 19 -49.90 59.53 82.44
CA ILE A 19 -50.65 58.52 81.68
C ILE A 19 -50.49 58.76 80.16
N CYS A 20 -50.59 60.00 79.70
CA CYS A 20 -50.39 60.34 78.28
C CYS A 20 -48.95 60.08 77.82
N ALA A 21 -47.96 60.40 78.65
CA ALA A 21 -46.55 60.12 78.36
C ALA A 21 -46.26 58.61 78.31
N SER A 22 -46.85 57.82 79.22
CA SER A 22 -46.68 56.36 79.22
C SER A 22 -47.40 55.69 78.04
N ILE A 23 -48.59 56.16 77.63
CA ILE A 23 -49.28 55.66 76.43
C ILE A 23 -48.48 55.98 75.15
N THR A 24 -47.91 57.18 75.05
CA THR A 24 -47.09 57.57 73.89
C THR A 24 -45.80 56.74 73.80
N TYR A 25 -45.15 56.48 74.95
CA TYR A 25 -43.97 55.61 75.01
C TYR A 25 -44.29 54.16 74.65
N ALA A 26 -45.40 53.61 75.17
CA ALA A 26 -45.86 52.27 74.84
C ALA A 26 -46.23 52.13 73.35
N GLY A 27 -46.93 53.11 72.76
CA GLY A 27 -47.27 53.12 71.34
C GLY A 27 -46.04 53.19 70.43
N GLY A 28 -45.05 54.03 70.76
CA GLY A 28 -43.77 54.09 70.05
C GLY A 28 -42.99 52.78 70.12
N PHE A 29 -43.01 52.10 71.27
CA PHE A 29 -42.40 50.79 71.44
C PHE A 29 -43.07 49.72 70.55
N PHE A 30 -44.40 49.65 70.51
CA PHE A 30 -45.10 48.68 69.65
C PHE A 30 -44.78 48.87 68.16
N VAL A 31 -44.79 50.11 67.67
CA VAL A 31 -44.45 50.41 66.26
C VAL A 31 -42.99 50.07 65.96
N ALA A 32 -42.06 50.35 66.88
CA ALA A 32 -40.66 49.98 66.72
C ALA A 32 -40.47 48.45 66.69
N THR A 33 -41.18 47.71 67.56
CA THR A 33 -41.13 46.24 67.57
C THR A 33 -41.75 45.63 66.32
N ASP A 34 -42.84 46.18 65.79
CA ASP A 34 -43.47 45.70 64.55
C ASP A 34 -42.58 45.92 63.33
N ARG A 35 -41.91 47.08 63.26
CA ARG A 35 -40.93 47.36 62.20
C ARG A 35 -39.70 46.46 62.30
N ALA A 36 -39.20 46.21 63.51
CA ALA A 36 -38.09 45.29 63.74
C ALA A 36 -38.47 43.84 63.37
N MET A 37 -39.68 43.40 63.70
CA MET A 37 -40.20 42.08 63.35
C MET A 37 -40.34 41.92 61.83
N SER A 38 -40.83 42.95 61.14
CA SER A 38 -40.96 42.95 59.68
C SER A 38 -39.58 42.86 59.00
N GLN A 39 -38.59 43.62 59.46
CA GLN A 39 -37.21 43.54 58.96
C GLN A 39 -36.56 42.18 59.22
N LEU A 40 -36.84 41.57 60.37
CA LEU A 40 -36.36 40.21 60.68
C LEU A 40 -36.98 39.19 59.74
N LYS A 41 -38.29 39.25 59.47
CA LYS A 41 -38.97 38.37 58.52
C LYS A 41 -38.43 38.54 57.10
N GLU A 42 -38.20 39.77 56.66
CA GLU A 42 -37.57 40.03 55.35
C GLU A 42 -36.17 39.42 55.28
N ARG A 43 -35.36 39.60 56.32
CA ARG A 43 -34.04 38.98 56.39
C ARG A 43 -34.14 37.46 56.35
N GLU A 44 -35.00 36.85 57.17
CA GLU A 44 -35.22 35.41 57.18
C GLU A 44 -35.63 34.88 55.80
N ALA A 45 -36.56 35.55 55.12
CA ALA A 45 -36.95 35.21 53.75
C ALA A 45 -35.78 35.30 52.76
N THR A 46 -34.92 36.33 52.87
CA THR A 46 -33.73 36.46 52.02
C THR A 46 -32.69 35.36 52.31
N TRP A 47 -32.49 35.01 53.58
CA TRP A 47 -31.60 33.92 53.98
C TRP A 47 -32.10 32.57 53.47
N GLU A 48 -33.40 32.30 53.59
CA GLU A 48 -34.00 31.09 53.02
C GLU A 48 -33.86 31.04 51.51
N ALA A 49 -34.13 32.15 50.81
CA ALA A 49 -33.99 32.22 49.36
C ALA A 49 -32.53 31.96 48.94
N GLN A 50 -31.57 32.56 49.65
CA GLN A 50 -30.14 32.35 49.39
C GLN A 50 -29.71 30.90 49.68
N ALA A 51 -30.17 30.31 50.78
CA ALA A 51 -29.88 28.91 51.12
C ALA A 51 -30.45 27.94 50.07
N ARG A 52 -31.69 28.16 49.62
CA ARG A 52 -32.30 27.37 48.53
C ARG A 52 -31.53 27.53 47.22
N ALA A 53 -31.11 28.75 46.89
CA ALA A 53 -30.30 29.02 45.70
C ALA A 53 -28.92 28.34 45.78
N SER A 54 -28.28 28.33 46.96
CA SER A 54 -26.99 27.63 47.17
C SER A 54 -27.16 26.13 46.97
N ARG A 55 -28.14 25.51 47.63
CA ARG A 55 -28.43 24.08 47.49
C ARG A 55 -28.72 23.70 46.04
N SER A 56 -29.53 24.49 45.33
CA SER A 56 -29.80 24.22 43.92
C SER A 56 -28.55 24.31 43.04
N ARG A 57 -27.58 25.19 43.36
CA ARG A 57 -26.30 25.26 42.65
C ARG A 57 -25.42 24.06 42.98
N GLU A 58 -25.34 23.68 44.26
CA GLU A 58 -24.61 22.49 44.71
C GLU A 58 -25.17 21.22 44.05
N ASP A 59 -26.48 21.06 43.98
CA ASP A 59 -27.14 19.93 43.30
C ASP A 59 -26.86 19.92 41.79
N LYS A 60 -26.77 21.10 41.17
CA LYS A 60 -26.43 21.22 39.75
C LYS A 60 -24.97 20.83 39.50
N LEU A 61 -24.05 21.38 40.28
CA LEU A 61 -22.62 21.07 40.18
C LEU A 61 -22.36 19.59 40.49
N SER A 62 -23.04 19.02 41.47
CA SER A 62 -22.92 17.59 41.81
C SER A 62 -23.37 16.70 40.64
N ARG A 63 -24.44 17.07 39.95
CA ARG A 63 -24.90 16.36 38.74
C ARG A 63 -23.93 16.52 37.58
N GLU A 64 -23.41 17.71 37.35
CA GLU A 64 -22.41 17.95 36.30
C GLU A 64 -21.11 17.18 36.56
N LEU A 65 -20.64 17.14 37.82
CA LEU A 65 -19.50 16.34 38.23
C LEU A 65 -19.74 14.84 38.01
N ALA A 66 -20.92 14.33 38.36
CA ALA A 66 -21.27 12.93 38.12
C ALA A 66 -21.24 12.59 36.62
N VAL A 67 -21.82 13.45 35.77
CA VAL A 67 -21.81 13.26 34.31
C VAL A 67 -20.38 13.33 33.75
N LEU A 68 -19.56 14.27 34.22
CA LEU A 68 -18.17 14.39 33.79
C LEU A 68 -17.34 13.19 34.22
N ASN A 69 -17.55 12.65 35.42
CA ASN A 69 -16.86 11.44 35.87
C ASN A 69 -17.19 10.24 34.99
N VAL A 70 -18.46 10.04 34.62
CA VAL A 70 -18.85 8.96 33.68
C VAL A 70 -18.19 9.15 32.31
N LYS A 71 -18.18 10.38 31.78
CA LYS A 71 -17.51 10.67 30.51
C LYS A 71 -16.00 10.43 30.59
N LEU A 72 -15.38 10.73 31.73
CA LEU A 72 -13.96 10.49 31.96
C LEU A 72 -13.68 8.99 31.95
N THR A 73 -14.48 8.19 32.67
CA THR A 73 -14.33 6.74 32.69
C THR A 73 -14.53 6.12 31.31
N ASP A 74 -15.54 6.56 30.55
CA ASP A 74 -15.77 6.09 29.17
C ASP A 74 -14.57 6.40 28.27
N LYS A 75 -13.98 7.59 28.42
CA LYS A 75 -12.79 8.00 27.66
C LYS A 75 -11.54 7.24 28.08
N ASP A 76 -11.38 6.91 29.36
CA ASP A 76 -10.30 6.07 29.84
C ASP A 76 -10.43 4.64 29.28
N GLU A 77 -11.63 4.08 29.23
CA GLU A 77 -11.89 2.80 28.57
C GLU A 77 -11.56 2.85 27.07
N GLU A 78 -12.00 3.88 26.36
CA GLU A 78 -11.66 4.09 24.95
C GLU A 78 -10.14 4.17 24.74
N MET A 79 -9.43 4.93 25.58
CA MET A 79 -7.98 5.06 25.53
C MET A 79 -7.26 3.74 25.80
N THR A 80 -7.72 2.94 26.77
CA THR A 80 -7.12 1.61 27.02
C THR A 80 -7.33 0.64 25.86
N ASN A 81 -8.51 0.67 25.23
CA ASN A 81 -8.79 -0.15 24.05
C ASN A 81 -7.94 0.28 22.85
N LEU A 82 -7.78 1.59 22.62
CA LEU A 82 -6.90 2.10 21.57
C LEU A 82 -5.44 1.71 21.82
N ARG A 83 -4.95 1.78 23.07
CA ARG A 83 -3.59 1.33 23.43
C ARG A 83 -3.37 -0.15 23.10
N LYS A 84 -4.31 -1.03 23.49
CA LYS A 84 -4.27 -2.46 23.13
C LYS A 84 -4.22 -2.67 21.62
N LYS A 85 -4.99 -1.89 20.84
CA LYS A 85 -4.98 -1.97 19.38
C LYS A 85 -3.65 -1.52 18.78
N VAL A 86 -3.05 -0.46 19.32
CA VAL A 86 -1.72 0.02 18.90
C VAL A 86 -0.65 -1.03 19.20
N GLU A 87 -0.67 -1.65 20.39
CA GLU A 87 0.26 -2.73 20.75
C GLU A 87 0.12 -3.94 19.80
N SER A 88 -1.12 -4.35 19.50
CA SER A 88 -1.39 -5.44 18.54
C SER A 88 -0.84 -5.11 17.16
N LEU A 89 -1.16 -3.94 16.62
CA LEU A 89 -0.69 -3.51 15.29
C LEU A 89 0.83 -3.35 15.23
N THR A 90 1.46 -2.93 16.33
CA THR A 90 2.92 -2.83 16.43
C THR A 90 3.56 -4.22 16.35
N THR A 91 2.98 -5.20 17.04
CA THR A 91 3.44 -6.61 16.99
C THR A 91 3.27 -7.21 15.60
N ASP A 92 2.13 -6.97 14.95
CA ASP A 92 1.86 -7.44 13.60
C ASP A 92 2.80 -6.80 12.57
N LEU A 93 3.05 -5.49 12.69
CA LEU A 93 3.99 -4.79 11.82
C LEU A 93 5.40 -5.37 11.98
N GLN A 94 5.87 -5.57 13.21
CA GLN A 94 7.18 -6.18 13.45
C GLN A 94 7.27 -7.59 12.83
N ARG A 95 6.23 -8.42 12.99
CA ARG A 95 6.16 -9.75 12.38
C ARG A 95 6.24 -9.69 10.85
N VAL A 96 5.44 -8.82 10.23
CA VAL A 96 5.44 -8.63 8.77
C VAL A 96 6.79 -8.15 8.28
N THR A 97 7.43 -7.20 8.99
CA THR A 97 8.77 -6.72 8.64
C THR A 97 9.80 -7.85 8.72
N THR A 98 9.77 -8.69 9.76
CA THR A 98 10.68 -9.84 9.87
C THR A 98 10.44 -10.86 8.76
N THR A 99 9.20 -11.17 8.42
CA THR A 99 8.88 -12.10 7.32
C THR A 99 9.32 -11.52 5.97
N ALA A 100 9.02 -10.25 5.70
CA ALA A 100 9.43 -9.60 4.46
C ALA A 100 10.97 -9.53 4.32
N GLN A 101 11.69 -9.29 5.41
CA GLN A 101 13.14 -9.30 5.40
C GLN A 101 13.67 -10.71 5.11
N LYS A 102 13.11 -11.74 5.74
CA LYS A 102 13.49 -13.13 5.47
C LYS A 102 13.23 -13.53 4.01
N ASP A 103 12.04 -13.21 3.49
CA ASP A 103 11.69 -13.51 2.10
C ASP A 103 12.64 -12.80 1.12
N LYS A 104 13.04 -11.57 1.44
CA LYS A 104 14.05 -10.84 0.68
C LYS A 104 15.40 -11.57 0.71
N ASP A 105 15.89 -11.95 1.89
CA ASP A 105 17.18 -12.64 2.03
C ASP A 105 17.16 -14.01 1.30
N ASP A 106 16.06 -14.75 1.40
CA ASP A 106 15.87 -16.02 0.69
C ASP A 106 15.87 -15.83 -0.84
N LYS A 107 15.26 -14.74 -1.33
CA LYS A 107 15.27 -14.39 -2.76
C LYS A 107 16.63 -13.92 -3.25
N GLU A 108 17.36 -13.15 -2.45
CA GLU A 108 18.73 -12.75 -2.78
C GLU A 108 19.65 -13.98 -2.87
N ALA A 109 19.52 -14.93 -1.95
CA ALA A 109 20.25 -16.20 -2.01
C ALA A 109 19.89 -17.03 -3.26
N GLU A 110 18.61 -17.11 -3.63
CA GLU A 110 18.16 -17.80 -4.85
C GLU A 110 18.73 -17.14 -6.12
N ILE A 111 18.76 -15.80 -6.17
CA ILE A 111 19.36 -15.04 -7.28
C ILE A 111 20.85 -15.36 -7.40
N SER A 112 21.61 -15.32 -6.30
CA SER A 112 23.04 -15.64 -6.32
C SER A 112 23.31 -17.06 -6.85
N LEU A 113 22.51 -18.06 -6.42
CA LEU A 113 22.63 -19.43 -6.93
C LEU A 113 22.33 -19.53 -8.44
N LEU A 114 21.33 -18.79 -8.92
CA LEU A 114 20.99 -18.77 -10.35
C LEU A 114 22.07 -18.08 -11.18
N GLU A 115 22.68 -17.01 -10.66
CA GLU A 115 23.80 -16.32 -11.30
C GLU A 115 25.02 -17.25 -11.44
N GLU A 116 25.38 -17.98 -10.39
CA GLU A 116 26.45 -19.00 -10.44
C GLU A 116 26.14 -20.13 -11.45
N ALA A 117 24.90 -20.60 -11.48
CA ALA A 117 24.48 -21.61 -12.45
C ALA A 117 24.55 -21.09 -13.90
N LEU A 118 24.20 -19.82 -14.11
CA LEU A 118 24.24 -19.17 -15.42
C LEU A 118 25.68 -18.98 -15.90
N THR A 119 26.58 -18.51 -15.04
CA THR A 119 28.01 -18.35 -15.38
C THR A 119 28.64 -19.69 -15.73
N SER A 120 28.38 -20.74 -14.93
CA SER A 120 28.86 -22.09 -15.23
C SER A 120 28.34 -22.63 -16.57
N LYS A 121 27.06 -22.38 -16.90
CA LYS A 121 26.50 -22.76 -18.20
C LYS A 121 27.12 -21.96 -19.36
N ALA A 122 27.36 -20.67 -19.18
CA ALA A 122 28.02 -19.84 -20.18
C ALA A 122 29.46 -20.33 -20.46
N GLU A 123 30.20 -20.71 -19.42
CA GLU A 123 31.54 -21.30 -19.56
C GLU A 123 31.50 -22.62 -20.34
N ARG A 124 30.58 -23.53 -20.00
CA ARG A 124 30.40 -24.80 -20.73
C ARG A 124 30.05 -24.57 -22.20
N ALA A 125 29.16 -23.62 -22.49
CA ALA A 125 28.80 -23.27 -23.86
C ALA A 125 30.03 -22.74 -24.63
N ALA A 126 30.82 -21.85 -24.01
CA ALA A 126 32.05 -21.35 -24.60
C ALA A 126 33.07 -22.47 -24.90
N GLN A 127 33.20 -23.46 -24.01
CA GLN A 127 34.05 -24.63 -24.24
C GLN A 127 33.56 -25.47 -25.42
N LEU A 128 32.27 -25.75 -25.50
CA LEU A 128 31.67 -26.51 -26.61
C LEU A 128 31.87 -25.78 -27.95
N TYR A 129 31.68 -24.46 -28.00
CA TYR A 129 31.95 -23.68 -29.21
C TYR A 129 33.41 -23.80 -29.67
N ARG A 130 34.37 -23.72 -28.73
CA ARG A 130 35.79 -23.94 -29.05
C ARG A 130 36.05 -25.34 -29.58
N GLU A 131 35.41 -26.36 -29.00
CA GLU A 131 35.59 -27.74 -29.43
C GLU A 131 35.00 -27.97 -30.84
N VAL A 132 33.80 -27.45 -31.11
CA VAL A 132 33.19 -27.51 -32.44
C VAL A 132 34.08 -26.80 -33.46
N ALA A 133 34.53 -25.57 -33.17
CA ALA A 133 35.43 -24.84 -34.07
C ALA A 133 36.71 -25.63 -34.38
N ARG A 134 37.32 -26.25 -33.36
CA ARG A 134 38.51 -27.11 -33.52
C ARG A 134 38.21 -28.33 -34.40
N ARG A 135 37.09 -29.03 -34.17
CA ARG A 135 36.69 -30.20 -34.97
C ARG A 135 36.39 -29.83 -36.42
N THR A 136 35.73 -28.69 -36.65
CA THR A 136 35.48 -28.18 -38.01
C THR A 136 36.79 -27.86 -38.72
N ALA A 137 37.75 -27.21 -38.05
CA ALA A 137 39.07 -26.95 -38.63
C ALA A 137 39.80 -28.26 -39.02
N MET A 138 39.80 -29.27 -38.14
CA MET A 138 40.39 -30.58 -38.44
C MET A 138 39.67 -31.34 -39.56
N ALA A 139 38.34 -31.22 -39.65
CA ALA A 139 37.56 -31.85 -40.71
C ALA A 139 37.84 -31.22 -42.08
N VAL A 140 37.99 -29.89 -42.13
CA VAL A 140 38.36 -29.16 -43.36
C VAL A 140 39.78 -29.52 -43.81
N ASP A 141 40.74 -29.67 -42.89
CA ASP A 141 42.10 -30.13 -43.22
C ASP A 141 42.14 -31.61 -43.65
N SER A 142 41.24 -32.47 -43.15
CA SER A 142 41.16 -33.88 -43.57
C SER A 142 40.43 -34.07 -44.91
N PHE A 143 39.75 -33.04 -45.39
CA PHE A 143 39.10 -33.01 -46.70
C PHE A 143 40.11 -32.52 -47.73
N ASP A 144 41.18 -33.30 -47.89
CA ASP A 144 42.12 -33.17 -49.00
C ASP A 144 41.35 -33.58 -50.27
N LEU A 145 40.60 -32.62 -50.82
CA LEU A 145 40.00 -32.71 -52.14
C LEU A 145 41.15 -33.01 -53.09
N GLN A 146 41.28 -34.28 -53.48
CA GLN A 146 42.15 -34.71 -54.56
C GLN A 146 41.79 -33.92 -55.81
N SER A 147 42.45 -32.77 -55.96
CA SER A 147 42.26 -31.76 -56.99
C SER A 147 40.85 -31.14 -57.05
N PRO A 148 40.72 -29.83 -57.32
CA PRO A 148 39.45 -29.29 -57.77
C PRO A 148 39.03 -30.08 -59.02
N LEU A 149 37.80 -30.64 -59.00
CA LEU A 149 37.19 -31.29 -60.16
C LEU A 149 37.47 -30.40 -61.38
N SER A 150 38.13 -30.96 -62.40
CA SER A 150 38.40 -30.18 -63.61
C SER A 150 37.06 -29.78 -64.24
N ILE A 151 37.04 -28.63 -64.93
CA ILE A 151 35.83 -28.18 -65.64
C ILE A 151 35.32 -29.30 -66.58
N GLU A 152 36.23 -30.04 -67.21
CA GLU A 152 35.92 -31.20 -68.04
C GLU A 152 35.22 -32.32 -67.26
N GLN A 153 35.64 -32.62 -66.04
CA GLN A 153 34.97 -33.62 -65.18
C GLN A 153 33.57 -33.16 -64.79
N VAL A 154 33.37 -31.88 -64.49
CA VAL A 154 32.06 -31.31 -64.15
C VAL A 154 31.11 -31.37 -65.35
N VAL A 155 31.58 -30.98 -66.55
CA VAL A 155 30.80 -31.05 -67.79
C VAL A 155 30.47 -32.51 -68.14
N THR A 156 31.44 -33.43 -68.01
CA THR A 156 31.22 -34.86 -68.26
C THR A 156 30.19 -35.44 -67.30
N ALA A 157 30.27 -35.11 -66.00
CA ALA A 157 29.32 -35.56 -65.00
C ALA A 157 27.91 -35.00 -65.27
N LYS A 158 27.80 -33.74 -65.71
CA LYS A 158 26.51 -33.13 -66.08
C LYS A 158 25.88 -33.86 -67.27
N ASN A 159 26.65 -34.13 -68.32
CA ASN A 159 26.15 -34.84 -69.50
C ASN A 159 25.71 -36.26 -69.16
N ALA A 160 26.52 -37.00 -68.39
CA ALA A 160 26.14 -38.33 -67.91
C ALA A 160 24.88 -38.30 -67.04
N PHE A 161 24.69 -37.25 -66.23
CA PHE A 161 23.47 -37.08 -65.46
C PHE A 161 22.25 -36.81 -66.35
N HIS A 162 22.40 -36.03 -67.42
CA HIS A 162 21.32 -35.80 -68.37
C HIS A 162 20.86 -37.09 -69.05
N ASP A 163 21.79 -37.99 -69.40
CA ASP A 163 21.47 -39.32 -69.92
C ASP A 163 20.67 -40.15 -68.90
N ILE A 164 21.05 -40.10 -67.63
CA ILE A 164 20.31 -40.74 -66.54
C ILE A 164 18.89 -40.15 -66.41
N GLN A 165 18.71 -38.84 -66.58
CA GLN A 165 17.39 -38.23 -66.56
C GLN A 165 16.50 -38.76 -67.70
N HIS A 166 17.04 -38.92 -68.91
CA HIS A 166 16.32 -39.51 -70.05
C HIS A 166 15.89 -40.94 -69.76
N GLU A 167 16.79 -41.77 -69.23
CA GLU A 167 16.50 -43.17 -68.89
C GLU A 167 15.47 -43.29 -67.74
N VAL A 168 15.52 -42.38 -66.77
CA VAL A 168 14.51 -42.29 -65.70
C VAL A 168 13.15 -41.91 -66.27
N ALA A 169 13.09 -40.95 -67.20
CA ALA A 169 11.86 -40.52 -67.87
C ALA A 169 11.27 -41.62 -68.78
N ALA A 170 12.11 -42.41 -69.43
CA ALA A 170 11.72 -43.58 -70.21
C ALA A 170 11.18 -44.74 -69.34
N GLY A 171 11.30 -44.65 -68.01
CA GLY A 171 10.81 -45.65 -67.07
C GLY A 171 11.76 -46.83 -66.85
N ASN A 172 13.00 -46.75 -67.36
CA ASN A 172 14.01 -47.80 -67.23
C ASN A 172 14.57 -47.89 -65.80
N PHE A 173 14.51 -46.80 -65.02
CA PHE A 173 14.89 -46.75 -63.61
C PHE A 173 13.70 -46.49 -62.67
N LYS A 174 12.86 -47.51 -62.45
CA LYS A 174 11.67 -47.41 -61.58
C LYS A 174 12.04 -47.00 -60.16
N GLY A 175 11.40 -45.94 -59.66
CA GLY A 175 11.56 -45.44 -58.28
C GLY A 175 12.77 -44.54 -58.04
N LEU A 176 13.74 -44.48 -58.97
CA LEU A 176 14.93 -43.63 -58.81
C LEU A 176 14.56 -42.14 -58.71
N ALA A 177 13.55 -41.71 -59.49
CA ALA A 177 13.02 -40.35 -59.47
C ALA A 177 12.50 -39.89 -58.09
N LEU A 178 12.09 -40.82 -57.23
CA LEU A 178 11.55 -40.52 -55.91
C LEU A 178 12.62 -40.50 -54.80
N THR A 179 13.86 -40.86 -55.13
CA THR A 179 14.94 -40.89 -54.15
C THR A 179 15.45 -39.48 -53.86
N ASN A 180 15.76 -39.20 -52.59
CA ASN A 180 16.37 -37.93 -52.18
C ASN A 180 17.71 -37.67 -52.88
N GLY A 181 18.47 -38.73 -53.20
CA GLY A 181 19.74 -38.61 -53.92
C GLY A 181 19.55 -38.06 -55.33
N TYR A 182 18.60 -38.61 -56.10
CA TYR A 182 18.30 -38.14 -57.44
C TYR A 182 17.78 -36.69 -57.44
N GLN A 183 16.89 -36.33 -56.51
CA GLN A 183 16.37 -34.97 -56.41
C GLN A 183 17.47 -33.94 -56.08
N ARG A 184 18.42 -34.29 -55.22
CA ARG A 184 19.58 -33.43 -54.92
C ARG A 184 20.49 -33.26 -56.13
N LEU A 185 20.81 -34.33 -56.84
CA LEU A 185 21.63 -34.26 -58.06
C LEU A 185 20.93 -33.44 -59.14
N LYS A 186 19.62 -33.60 -59.29
CA LYS A 186 18.79 -32.80 -60.19
C LYS A 186 18.91 -31.31 -59.90
N THR A 187 18.72 -30.90 -58.65
CA THR A 187 18.86 -29.48 -58.25
C THR A 187 20.27 -28.94 -58.46
N ILE A 188 21.31 -29.76 -58.25
CA ILE A 188 22.70 -29.36 -58.47
C ILE A 188 22.95 -29.12 -59.96
N PHE A 189 22.61 -30.07 -60.83
CA PHE A 189 22.93 -30.00 -62.26
C PHE A 189 21.99 -29.13 -63.10
N GLU A 190 20.79 -28.81 -62.59
CA GLU A 190 19.86 -27.84 -63.17
C GLU A 190 20.13 -26.39 -62.70
N ASN A 191 21.18 -26.16 -61.92
CA ASN A 191 21.55 -24.80 -61.54
C ASN A 191 22.05 -24.01 -62.78
N PRO A 192 21.47 -22.83 -63.09
CA PRO A 192 21.85 -22.01 -64.24
C PRO A 192 23.34 -21.61 -64.27
N ASP A 193 24.00 -21.53 -63.10
CA ASP A 193 25.43 -21.22 -63.02
C ASP A 193 26.30 -22.31 -63.69
N LEU A 194 25.82 -23.56 -63.74
CA LEU A 194 26.50 -24.66 -64.44
C LEU A 194 26.19 -24.72 -65.94
N GLU A 195 25.20 -23.98 -66.44
CA GLU A 195 24.93 -23.88 -67.88
C GLU A 195 25.96 -22.98 -68.58
N GLY A 196 26.32 -21.85 -67.94
CA GLY A 196 27.37 -20.97 -68.44
C GLY A 196 28.74 -21.66 -68.57
N LEU A 197 29.04 -22.60 -67.67
CA LEU A 197 30.28 -23.39 -67.70
C LEU A 197 30.33 -24.38 -68.87
N SER A 198 29.20 -25.02 -69.21
CA SER A 198 29.12 -25.94 -70.36
C SER A 198 29.29 -25.19 -71.67
N ALA A 199 28.55 -24.09 -71.85
CA ALA A 199 28.62 -23.27 -73.06
C ALA A 199 30.01 -22.65 -73.28
N GLY A 200 30.66 -22.21 -72.19
CA GLY A 200 32.03 -21.70 -72.23
C GLY A 200 33.07 -22.77 -72.57
N TYR A 201 32.90 -24.00 -72.06
CA TYR A 201 33.79 -25.12 -72.38
C TYR A 201 33.68 -25.53 -73.85
N ASP A 202 32.48 -25.63 -74.40
CA ASP A 202 32.26 -26.00 -75.80
C ASP A 202 32.86 -24.94 -76.76
N ALA A 203 32.70 -23.65 -76.46
CA ALA A 203 33.32 -22.57 -77.23
C ALA A 203 34.86 -22.61 -77.21
N VAL A 204 35.46 -22.96 -76.06
CA VAL A 204 36.92 -23.10 -75.92
C VAL A 204 37.42 -24.34 -76.65
N LYS A 205 36.68 -25.45 -76.59
CA LYS A 205 37.03 -26.71 -77.27
C LYS A 205 36.93 -26.58 -78.80
N GLU A 206 35.98 -25.81 -79.30
CA GLU A 206 35.82 -25.52 -80.73
C GLU A 206 36.88 -24.53 -81.24
N GLY A 207 37.30 -23.56 -80.43
CA GLY A 207 38.39 -22.63 -80.77
C GLY A 207 39.81 -23.21 -80.70
N ALA A 208 39.96 -24.41 -80.11
CA ALA A 208 41.24 -25.11 -79.96
C ALA A 208 41.47 -26.22 -81.03
N ARG A 209 40.55 -26.39 -81.97
CA ARG A 209 40.68 -27.27 -83.14
C ARG A 209 41.10 -26.49 -84.38
#